data_AF-A0A8T5DNM8-F1
#
_entry.id   AF-A0A8T5DNM8-F1
#
_cell.length_a   1.000
_cell.length_b   1.000
_cell.length_c   1.000
_cell.angle_alpha   90.00
_cell.angle_beta   90.00
_cell.angle_gamma   90.00
#
_symmetry.space_group_name_H-M   'P 1'
#
loop_
_entity.id
_entity.type
_entity.pdbx_description
1 polymer ?
#
loop_
_entity_poly.entity_id
_entity_poly.type
_entity_poly.pdbx_seq_one_letter_code
_entity_poly.pdbx_strand_id
1 'polypeptide(L)'
;METLQKNYSAIISDAGDILFSTVKGLKRKQEVIEYLSHRFDSKIPIDESVKNFKYYNDLAQTSFELWESIFLFSKYELGEQIGYGDCKQLEDYIGAPNIKLFDGVVDTLEKLDYLGLPFIILTNGPKSGRFYDSCLDEVIKSELIEKKEFDKWSYNYGDYIFAQISSKDLGVRKPDEIMFQTAFNLVDSTDSPRNILYVAHTKSEINGALNFGFDVVNCGPENLDVSRDNLYEINRFSELLGIIT
;
A
#
# COMPACT_ATOMS: atom_id res chain seq x y z
N MET A 1 3.06 -17.35 -30.28
CA MET A 1 2.58 -18.13 -29.13
C MET A 1 1.21 -17.58 -28.81
N GLU A 2 0.16 -18.35 -29.09
CA GLU A 2 -1.18 -18.05 -28.56
C GLU A 2 -1.10 -18.23 -27.04
N THR A 3 -1.05 -17.12 -26.31
CA THR A 3 -1.28 -17.14 -24.87
C THR A 3 -2.71 -17.60 -24.66
N LEU A 4 -2.89 -18.78 -24.07
CA LEU A 4 -4.18 -19.21 -23.55
C LEU A 4 -4.63 -18.13 -22.57
N GLN A 5 -5.61 -17.34 -22.99
CA GLN A 5 -6.17 -16.25 -22.18
C GLN A 5 -6.76 -16.87 -20.91
N LYS A 6 -6.16 -16.53 -19.78
CA LYS A 6 -6.56 -17.06 -18.49
C LYS A 6 -7.71 -16.22 -17.95
N ASN A 7 -8.80 -16.87 -17.57
CA ASN A 7 -9.96 -16.19 -17.00
C ASN A 7 -9.71 -15.93 -15.52
N TYR A 8 -9.32 -14.71 -15.19
CA TYR A 8 -9.23 -14.26 -13.80
C TYR A 8 -10.61 -13.91 -13.27
N SER A 9 -10.85 -14.18 -11.99
CA SER A 9 -12.09 -13.83 -11.29
C SER A 9 -11.97 -12.51 -10.51
N ALA A 10 -10.76 -12.07 -10.19
CA ALA A 10 -10.50 -10.80 -9.52
C ALA A 10 -9.06 -10.34 -9.70
N ILE A 11 -8.85 -9.04 -9.49
CA ILE A 11 -7.54 -8.42 -9.38
C ILE A 11 -7.35 -7.96 -7.94
N ILE A 12 -6.23 -8.33 -7.33
CA ILE A 12 -5.82 -7.81 -6.03
C ILE A 12 -4.54 -7.02 -6.24
N SER A 13 -4.41 -5.84 -5.65
CA SER A 13 -3.20 -5.02 -5.79
C SER A 13 -2.71 -4.54 -4.45
N ASP A 14 -1.39 -4.50 -4.29
CA ASP A 14 -0.82 -3.51 -3.39
C ASP A 14 -1.19 -2.11 -3.89
N ALA A 15 -1.64 -1.24 -2.99
CA ALA A 15 -2.05 0.10 -3.37
C ALA A 15 -0.87 1.04 -3.62
N GLY A 16 0.25 0.86 -2.89
CA GLY A 16 1.29 1.87 -2.67
C GLY A 16 1.95 2.42 -3.94
N ASP A 17 3.20 2.04 -4.18
CA ASP A 17 3.99 2.59 -5.30
C ASP A 17 3.59 2.02 -6.68
N ILE A 18 2.43 1.35 -6.75
CA ILE A 18 1.84 0.78 -7.97
C ILE A 18 0.80 1.73 -8.55
N LEU A 19 -0.11 2.22 -7.71
CA LEU A 19 -1.18 3.12 -8.13
C LEU A 19 -0.77 4.59 -7.96
N PHE A 20 0.14 4.87 -7.04
CA PHE A 20 0.45 6.22 -6.62
C PHE A 20 1.93 6.58 -6.77
N SER A 21 2.19 7.78 -7.28
CA SER A 21 3.53 8.35 -7.28
C SER A 21 3.86 8.87 -5.88
N THR A 22 4.62 8.09 -5.11
CA THR A 22 5.18 8.56 -3.83
C THR A 22 6.59 9.12 -4.05
N VAL A 23 6.73 10.16 -4.87
CA VAL A 23 8.03 10.86 -5.09
C VAL A 23 8.68 11.33 -3.76
N LYS A 24 7.92 11.31 -2.65
CA LYS A 24 8.34 11.75 -1.32
C LYS A 24 8.36 10.67 -0.23
N GLY A 25 8.02 9.39 -0.46
CA GLY A 25 7.83 8.41 0.64
C GLY A 25 9.07 8.18 1.52
N LEU A 26 10.20 7.83 0.90
CA LEU A 26 11.49 7.62 1.60
C LEU A 26 12.11 8.93 2.10
N LYS A 27 12.10 9.97 1.25
CA LYS A 27 12.62 11.30 1.60
C LYS A 27 11.89 11.88 2.83
N ARG A 28 10.59 11.63 2.94
CA ARG A 28 9.76 12.10 4.06
C ARG A 28 10.10 11.41 5.38
N LYS A 29 10.31 10.09 5.38
CA LYS A 29 10.76 9.38 6.59
C LYS A 29 12.06 9.97 7.12
N GLN A 30 12.98 10.27 6.21
CA GLN A 30 14.21 10.95 6.54
C GLN A 30 13.98 12.38 7.04
N GLU A 31 13.15 13.20 6.37
CA GLU A 31 12.82 14.57 6.81
C GLU A 31 12.19 14.61 8.22
N VAL A 32 11.34 13.63 8.55
CA VAL A 32 10.73 13.49 9.89
C VAL A 32 11.78 13.20 10.94
N ILE A 33 12.69 12.28 10.64
CA ILE A 33 13.73 11.87 11.56
C ILE A 33 14.77 12.98 11.71
N GLU A 34 15.09 13.70 10.64
CA GLU A 34 15.93 14.90 10.69
C GLU A 34 15.30 16.00 11.54
N TYR A 35 14.00 16.27 11.37
CA TYR A 35 13.27 17.23 12.20
C TYR A 35 13.31 16.83 13.68
N LEU A 36 13.00 15.57 13.98
CA LEU A 36 13.01 15.03 15.33
C LEU A 36 14.42 15.10 15.94
N SER A 37 15.44 14.61 15.23
CA SER A 37 16.82 14.62 15.69
C SER A 37 17.34 16.03 15.95
N HIS A 38 17.02 17.02 15.09
CA HIS A 38 17.38 18.41 15.34
C HIS A 38 16.63 19.02 16.53
N ARG A 39 15.34 18.73 16.67
CA ARG A 39 14.51 19.29 17.76
C ARG A 39 14.95 18.78 19.13
N PHE A 40 15.39 17.53 19.21
CA PHE A 40 15.74 16.87 20.47
C PHE A 40 17.25 16.70 20.69
N ASP A 41 18.09 17.34 19.88
CA ASP A 41 19.56 17.26 19.95
C ASP A 41 20.07 15.80 20.00
N SER A 42 19.47 14.96 19.14
CA SER A 42 19.83 13.55 19.08
C SER A 42 21.27 13.38 18.62
N LYS A 43 22.00 12.51 19.33
CA LYS A 43 23.37 12.13 18.98
C LYS A 43 23.44 10.93 18.03
N ILE A 44 22.30 10.32 17.74
CA ILE A 44 22.21 9.18 16.83
C ILE A 44 22.30 9.71 15.39
N PRO A 45 23.18 9.15 14.53
CA PRO A 45 23.20 9.48 13.11
C PRO A 45 21.82 9.30 12.46
N ILE A 46 21.48 10.18 11.51
CA ILE A 46 20.19 10.14 10.81
C ILE A 46 19.94 8.78 10.14
N ASP A 47 20.93 8.23 9.45
CA ASP A 47 20.80 6.94 8.76
C ASP A 47 20.49 5.79 9.73
N GLU A 48 21.09 5.83 10.92
CA GLU A 48 20.82 4.85 11.99
C GLU A 48 19.43 5.04 12.56
N SER A 49 19.01 6.29 12.78
CA SER A 49 17.67 6.64 13.23
C SER A 49 16.59 6.20 12.22
N VAL A 50 16.82 6.40 10.92
CA VAL A 50 15.96 5.92 9.82
C VAL A 50 15.80 4.40 9.86
N LYS A 51 16.90 3.69 10.10
CA LYS A 51 16.87 2.23 10.24
C LYS A 51 16.09 1.79 11.48
N ASN A 52 16.28 2.44 12.62
CA ASN A 52 15.60 2.11 13.89
C ASN A 52 14.10 2.44 13.82
N PHE A 53 13.73 3.52 13.14
CA PHE A 53 12.34 3.91 12.94
C PHE A 53 11.52 2.85 12.20
N LYS A 54 12.15 1.98 11.40
CA LYS A 54 11.47 0.89 10.70
C LYS A 54 10.64 0.03 11.64
N TYR A 55 11.17 -0.34 12.80
CA TYR A 55 10.45 -1.17 13.78
C TYR A 55 9.15 -0.49 14.26
N TYR A 56 9.23 0.79 14.61
CA TYR A 56 8.08 1.55 15.09
C TYR A 56 7.07 1.85 13.98
N ASN A 57 7.55 2.11 12.77
CA ASN A 57 6.70 2.23 11.58
C ASN A 57 5.94 0.92 11.32
N ASP A 58 6.59 -0.22 11.49
CA ASP A 58 5.95 -1.53 11.34
C ASP A 58 4.87 -1.77 12.41
N LEU A 59 5.11 -1.31 13.65
CA LEU A 59 4.10 -1.32 14.73
C LEU A 59 2.88 -0.43 14.42
N ALA A 60 3.08 0.71 13.75
CA ALA A 60 1.99 1.61 13.35
C ALA A 60 1.02 0.96 12.33
N GLN A 61 1.54 0.01 11.57
CA GLN A 61 0.82 -0.71 10.52
C GLN A 61 0.05 -1.92 11.06
N THR A 62 0.24 -2.32 12.32
CA THR A 62 -0.45 -3.48 12.91
C THR A 62 -1.20 -3.17 14.19
N SER A 63 -0.61 -2.40 15.10
CA SER A 63 -1.02 -2.45 16.53
C SER A 63 -1.08 -1.09 17.22
N PHE A 64 -0.42 -0.07 16.68
CA PHE A 64 -0.34 1.26 17.28
C PHE A 64 -0.81 2.33 16.29
N GLU A 65 -1.28 3.48 16.76
CA GLU A 65 -1.46 4.67 15.94
C GLU A 65 -0.11 5.29 15.55
N LEU A 66 -0.04 6.00 14.42
CA LEU A 66 1.24 6.52 13.89
C LEU A 66 1.93 7.44 14.91
N TRP A 67 1.17 8.32 15.57
CA TRP A 67 1.69 9.17 16.63
C TRP A 67 2.23 8.38 17.85
N GLU A 68 1.65 7.23 18.19
CA GLU A 68 2.14 6.36 19.28
C GLU A 68 3.47 5.74 18.92
N SER A 69 3.61 5.26 17.67
CA SER A 69 4.88 4.76 17.17
C SER A 69 5.96 5.83 17.12
N ILE A 70 5.63 7.05 16.70
CA ILE A 70 6.56 8.19 16.74
C ILE A 70 6.94 8.53 18.19
N PHE A 71 5.98 8.50 19.11
CA PHE A 71 6.22 8.73 20.53
C PHE A 71 7.17 7.69 21.13
N LEU A 72 6.92 6.40 20.88
CA LEU A 72 7.78 5.30 21.34
C LEU A 72 9.18 5.42 20.75
N PHE A 73 9.30 5.58 19.43
CA PHE A 73 10.60 5.80 18.77
C PHE A 73 11.36 6.94 19.43
N SER A 74 10.71 8.09 19.57
CA SER A 74 11.38 9.27 20.10
C SER A 74 11.79 9.11 21.55
N LYS A 75 10.94 8.50 22.38
CA LYS A 75 11.24 8.25 23.80
C LYS A 75 12.45 7.33 23.97
N TYR A 76 12.55 6.28 23.16
CA TYR A 76 13.60 5.26 23.32
C TYR A 76 14.88 5.58 22.54
N GLU A 77 14.80 6.29 21.42
CA GLU A 77 15.93 6.57 20.54
C GLU A 77 16.43 8.02 20.65
N LEU A 78 15.54 8.99 20.92
CA LEU A 78 15.88 10.43 20.89
C LEU A 78 15.84 11.12 22.26
N GLY A 79 15.25 10.48 23.28
CA GLY A 79 15.22 10.94 24.67
C GLY A 79 13.83 11.29 25.22
N GLU A 80 13.70 11.40 26.55
CA GLU A 80 12.41 11.49 27.27
C GLU A 80 11.65 12.83 27.13
N GLN A 81 12.16 13.78 26.35
CA GLN A 81 11.61 15.15 26.30
C GLN A 81 10.44 15.33 25.32
N ILE A 82 10.00 14.27 24.64
CA ILE A 82 8.87 14.36 23.70
C ILE A 82 7.52 14.39 24.42
N GLY A 83 6.72 15.42 24.11
CA GLY A 83 5.33 15.52 24.54
C GLY A 83 4.35 15.01 23.48
N TYR A 84 3.16 14.64 23.92
CA TYR A 84 2.05 14.23 23.06
C TYR A 84 1.75 15.24 21.93
N GLY A 85 1.83 16.54 22.22
CA GLY A 85 1.56 17.60 21.25
C GLY A 85 2.56 17.66 20.10
N ASP A 86 3.83 17.31 20.36
CA ASP A 86 4.88 17.29 19.32
C ASP A 86 4.64 16.16 18.32
N CYS A 87 4.29 14.97 18.82
CA CYS A 87 3.99 13.80 17.97
C CYS A 87 2.77 14.03 17.08
N LYS A 88 1.74 14.72 17.59
CA LYS A 88 0.52 15.00 16.82
C LYS A 88 0.75 16.06 15.73
N GLN A 89 1.52 17.11 16.00
CA GLN A 89 1.89 18.08 14.96
C GLN A 89 2.75 17.45 13.86
N LEU A 90 3.60 16.50 14.23
CA LEU A 90 4.35 15.70 13.29
C LEU A 90 3.45 14.80 12.46
N GLU A 91 2.48 14.15 13.08
CA GLU A 91 1.45 13.40 12.36
C GLU A 91 0.72 14.27 11.34
N ASP A 92 0.33 15.51 11.67
CA ASP A 92 -0.28 16.43 10.70
C ASP A 92 0.69 16.83 9.56
N TYR A 93 1.97 17.07 9.89
CA TYR A 93 3.03 17.35 8.91
C TYR A 93 3.32 16.12 8.01
N ILE A 94 3.12 14.91 8.52
CA ILE A 94 3.32 13.62 7.85
C ILE A 94 2.05 13.11 7.15
N GLY A 95 0.87 13.54 7.59
CA GLY A 95 -0.44 13.12 7.09
C GLY A 95 -0.93 13.92 5.90
N ALA A 96 -0.19 14.94 5.45
CA ALA A 96 -0.53 15.71 4.24
C ALA A 96 0.41 15.41 3.06
N PRO A 97 0.49 14.18 2.53
CA PRO A 97 1.29 13.94 1.33
C PRO A 97 0.64 14.53 0.08
N ASN A 98 1.49 15.08 -0.80
CA ASN A 98 1.13 15.34 -2.20
C ASN A 98 1.23 14.05 -2.99
N ILE A 99 0.35 13.09 -2.71
CA ILE A 99 0.26 11.86 -3.50
C ILE A 99 -0.59 12.13 -4.73
N LYS A 100 -0.16 11.58 -5.87
CA LYS A 100 -0.87 11.61 -7.15
C LYS A 100 -0.98 10.18 -7.68
N LEU A 101 -2.07 9.89 -8.37
CA LEU A 101 -2.17 8.67 -9.16
C LEU A 101 -1.16 8.71 -10.31
N PHE A 102 -0.63 7.56 -10.68
CA PHE A 102 0.11 7.44 -11.95
C PHE A 102 -0.84 7.56 -13.14
N ASP A 103 -0.30 8.06 -14.26
CA ASP A 103 -1.04 8.15 -15.52
C ASP A 103 -1.57 6.75 -15.93
N GLY A 104 -2.83 6.72 -16.39
CA GLY A 104 -3.49 5.50 -16.86
C GLY A 104 -4.06 4.59 -15.78
N VAL A 105 -3.85 4.87 -14.48
CA VAL A 105 -4.44 4.06 -13.40
C VAL A 105 -5.96 4.07 -13.47
N VAL A 106 -6.58 5.24 -13.61
CA VAL A 106 -8.05 5.33 -13.60
C VAL A 106 -8.66 4.64 -14.82
N ASP A 107 -8.12 4.88 -16.02
CA ASP A 107 -8.58 4.21 -17.25
C ASP A 107 -8.46 2.68 -17.15
N THR A 108 -7.43 2.20 -16.45
CA THR A 108 -7.25 0.76 -16.20
C THR A 108 -8.31 0.23 -15.25
N LEU A 109 -8.56 0.92 -14.13
CA LEU A 109 -9.59 0.53 -13.17
C LEU A 109 -11.00 0.53 -13.79
N GLU A 110 -11.34 1.57 -14.57
CA GLU A 110 -12.60 1.63 -15.32
C GLU A 110 -12.72 0.44 -16.29
N LYS A 111 -11.61 0.07 -16.94
CA LYS A 111 -11.62 -1.09 -17.84
C LYS A 111 -11.79 -2.42 -17.10
N LEU A 112 -11.20 -2.58 -15.92
CA LEU A 112 -11.40 -3.75 -15.07
C LEU A 112 -12.86 -3.87 -14.63
N ASP A 113 -13.46 -2.76 -14.20
CA ASP A 113 -14.88 -2.70 -13.83
C ASP A 113 -15.79 -3.06 -15.01
N TYR A 114 -15.52 -2.50 -16.20
CA TYR A 114 -16.24 -2.85 -17.43
C TYR A 114 -16.16 -4.35 -17.77
N LEU A 115 -15.04 -5.01 -17.43
CA LEU A 115 -14.85 -6.45 -17.63
C LEU A 115 -15.52 -7.30 -16.53
N GLY A 116 -16.11 -6.66 -15.51
CA GLY A 116 -16.70 -7.33 -14.35
C GLY A 116 -15.66 -7.94 -13.43
N LEU A 117 -14.42 -7.44 -13.44
CA LEU A 117 -13.33 -7.91 -12.59
C LEU A 117 -13.25 -7.04 -11.32
N PRO A 118 -13.65 -7.55 -10.15
CA PRO A 118 -13.52 -6.80 -8.91
C PRO A 118 -12.05 -6.49 -8.63
N PHE A 119 -11.77 -5.22 -8.32
CA PHE A 119 -10.45 -4.74 -7.96
C PHE A 119 -10.34 -4.52 -6.45
N ILE A 120 -9.41 -5.21 -5.79
CA ILE A 120 -9.24 -5.16 -4.33
C ILE A 120 -7.87 -4.58 -3.99
N ILE A 121 -7.85 -3.65 -3.04
CA ILE A 121 -6.62 -3.14 -2.44
C ILE A 121 -6.23 -4.02 -1.24
N LEU A 122 -5.01 -4.52 -1.24
CA LEU A 122 -4.39 -5.22 -0.11
C LEU A 122 -3.15 -4.46 0.37
N THR A 123 -3.28 -3.70 1.45
CA THR A 123 -2.27 -2.72 1.89
C THR A 123 -1.72 -3.00 3.28
N ASN A 124 -0.44 -2.66 3.51
CA ASN A 124 0.12 -2.56 4.86
C ASN A 124 -0.12 -1.17 5.51
N GLY A 125 -1.13 -0.45 5.02
CA GLY A 125 -1.52 0.89 5.47
C GLY A 125 -2.39 0.91 6.74
N PRO A 126 -2.93 2.08 7.11
CA PRO A 126 -3.76 2.28 8.30
C PRO A 126 -5.10 1.54 8.17
N LYS A 127 -5.93 1.63 9.21
CA LYS A 127 -7.25 0.96 9.27
C LYS A 127 -8.03 1.22 7.99
N SER A 128 -8.51 0.16 7.33
CA SER A 128 -9.57 0.33 6.36
C SER A 128 -10.82 0.76 7.12
N GLY A 129 -11.40 1.86 6.69
CA GLY A 129 -12.73 2.20 7.16
C GLY A 129 -13.69 1.11 6.75
N ARG A 130 -14.20 0.31 7.69
CA ARG A 130 -15.41 -0.47 7.42
C ARG A 130 -16.52 0.54 7.11
N PHE A 131 -17.23 0.32 6.00
CA PHE A 131 -18.37 1.07 5.46
C PHE A 131 -18.04 2.08 4.35
N TYR A 132 -18.62 1.79 3.18
CA TYR A 132 -18.43 2.37 1.85
C TYR A 132 -18.72 3.86 1.68
N ASP A 133 -19.16 4.61 2.69
CA ASP A 133 -19.70 5.97 2.45
C ASP A 133 -19.06 7.11 3.25
N SER A 134 -18.05 6.87 4.10
CA SER A 134 -17.41 7.99 4.81
C SER A 134 -15.94 7.84 5.16
N CYS A 135 -15.42 6.61 5.30
CA CYS A 135 -14.05 6.40 5.76
C CYS A 135 -13.06 6.00 4.67
N LEU A 136 -13.50 5.45 3.52
CA LEU A 136 -12.59 5.25 2.38
C LEU A 136 -12.12 6.62 1.88
N ASP A 137 -13.06 7.55 1.80
CA ASP A 137 -12.84 8.96 1.49
C ASP A 137 -11.91 9.62 2.52
N GLU A 138 -12.07 9.41 3.83
CA GLU A 138 -11.16 9.98 4.84
C GLU A 138 -9.78 9.30 4.88
N VAL A 139 -9.68 7.99 4.65
CA VAL A 139 -8.39 7.26 4.62
C VAL A 139 -7.62 7.61 3.33
N ILE A 140 -8.31 7.73 2.21
CA ILE A 140 -7.75 8.24 0.95
C ILE A 140 -7.42 9.74 1.05
N LYS A 141 -8.27 10.56 1.67
CA LYS A 141 -8.01 12.01 1.89
C LYS A 141 -6.92 12.26 2.92
N SER A 142 -6.71 11.36 3.88
CA SER A 142 -5.68 11.49 4.92
C SER A 142 -4.35 10.81 4.54
N GLU A 143 -4.34 9.89 3.57
CA GLU A 143 -3.09 9.23 3.17
C GLU A 143 -2.71 9.35 1.70
N LEU A 144 -3.64 9.62 0.77
CA LEU A 144 -3.44 9.24 -0.63
C LEU A 144 -3.68 10.31 -1.71
N ILE A 145 -4.26 11.49 -1.45
CA ILE A 145 -4.40 12.55 -2.48
C ILE A 145 -4.42 13.97 -1.88
N GLU A 146 -3.72 14.92 -2.52
CA GLU A 146 -3.87 16.36 -2.27
C GLU A 146 -5.35 16.80 -2.43
N LYS A 147 -5.98 17.35 -1.40
CA LYS A 147 -7.39 17.84 -1.45
C LYS A 147 -7.69 18.78 -2.65
N LYS A 148 -6.69 19.55 -3.10
CA LYS A 148 -6.81 20.43 -4.29
C LYS A 148 -6.69 19.71 -5.63
N GLU A 149 -6.02 18.56 -5.71
CA GLU A 149 -6.00 17.71 -6.91
C GLU A 149 -7.25 16.83 -6.97
N PHE A 150 -7.77 16.40 -5.81
CA PHE A 150 -9.07 15.72 -5.66
C PHE A 150 -10.21 16.53 -6.30
N ASP A 151 -10.29 17.83 -5.97
CA ASP A 151 -11.30 18.74 -6.53
C ASP A 151 -11.10 19.05 -8.01
N LYS A 152 -9.86 18.94 -8.53
CA LYS A 152 -9.50 19.29 -9.92
C LYS A 152 -9.82 18.19 -10.91
N TRP A 153 -9.88 16.95 -10.44
CA TRP A 153 -10.11 15.78 -11.29
C TRP A 153 -11.44 15.06 -11.05
N SER A 154 -12.29 15.48 -10.10
CA SER A 154 -13.60 14.85 -9.85
C SER A 154 -13.52 13.31 -9.89
N TYR A 155 -12.44 12.74 -9.34
CA TYR A 155 -12.03 11.38 -9.70
C TYR A 155 -12.81 10.36 -8.89
N ASN A 156 -13.67 9.63 -9.60
CA ASN A 156 -14.55 8.59 -9.10
C ASN A 156 -13.87 7.21 -8.98
N TYR A 157 -12.53 7.17 -8.83
CA TYR A 157 -11.81 5.89 -8.84
C TYR A 157 -12.14 5.00 -7.64
N GLY A 158 -12.63 5.60 -6.54
CA GLY A 158 -13.19 4.88 -5.40
C GLY A 158 -14.34 3.95 -5.81
N ASP A 159 -15.13 4.34 -6.81
CA ASP A 159 -16.24 3.54 -7.33
C ASP A 159 -15.77 2.26 -8.03
N TYR A 160 -14.51 2.24 -8.50
CA TYR A 160 -13.91 1.06 -9.13
C TYR A 160 -13.17 0.16 -8.13
N ILE A 161 -13.03 0.60 -6.88
CA ILE A 161 -12.41 -0.22 -5.83
C ILE A 161 -13.52 -1.06 -5.20
N PHE A 162 -13.52 -2.35 -5.54
CA PHE A 162 -14.44 -3.30 -4.94
C PHE A 162 -14.24 -3.34 -3.43
N ALA A 163 -13.02 -3.45 -2.91
CA ALA A 163 -12.78 -3.44 -1.47
C ALA A 163 -11.34 -3.07 -1.10
N GLN A 164 -11.13 -2.76 0.18
CA GLN A 164 -9.81 -2.55 0.77
C GLN A 164 -9.64 -3.42 2.02
N ILE A 165 -8.47 -4.06 2.11
CA ILE A 165 -8.03 -4.84 3.27
C ILE A 165 -6.71 -4.25 3.75
N SER A 166 -6.65 -3.86 5.02
CA SER A 166 -5.43 -3.32 5.61
C SER A 166 -4.83 -4.23 6.67
N SER A 167 -3.51 -4.18 6.79
CA SER A 167 -2.77 -4.88 7.84
C SER A 167 -3.21 -4.46 9.23
N LYS A 168 -3.67 -3.22 9.38
CA LYS A 168 -4.10 -2.69 10.67
C LYS A 168 -5.44 -3.26 11.13
N ASP A 169 -6.32 -3.61 10.21
CA ASP A 169 -7.58 -4.27 10.57
C ASP A 169 -7.39 -5.75 10.91
N LEU A 170 -6.40 -6.39 10.29
CA LEU A 170 -6.11 -7.80 10.49
C LEU A 170 -5.07 -8.05 11.59
N GLY A 171 -4.32 -7.03 12.00
CA GLY A 171 -3.23 -7.14 12.98
C GLY A 171 -1.99 -7.89 12.46
N VAL A 172 -1.94 -8.18 11.16
CA VAL A 172 -0.85 -8.91 10.47
C VAL A 172 -0.49 -8.19 9.18
N ARG A 173 0.75 -8.37 8.68
CA ARG A 173 1.24 -7.68 7.47
C ARG A 173 1.59 -8.68 6.38
N LYS A 174 1.52 -8.23 5.12
CA LYS A 174 2.12 -9.00 4.02
C LYS A 174 3.61 -9.28 4.33
N PRO A 175 4.13 -10.49 4.08
CA PRO A 175 3.52 -11.58 3.31
C PRO A 175 2.81 -12.65 4.15
N ASP A 176 2.26 -12.30 5.32
CA ASP A 176 1.46 -13.23 6.11
C ASP A 176 0.28 -13.77 5.29
N GLU A 177 0.08 -15.09 5.33
CA GLU A 177 -0.94 -15.81 4.56
C GLU A 177 -2.36 -15.30 4.84
N ILE A 178 -2.63 -14.84 6.06
CA ILE A 178 -3.93 -14.33 6.48
C ILE A 178 -4.36 -13.15 5.60
N MET A 179 -3.42 -12.31 5.16
CA MET A 179 -3.71 -11.18 4.25
C MET A 179 -4.29 -11.68 2.92
N PHE A 180 -3.61 -12.65 2.30
CA PHE A 180 -4.01 -13.21 1.00
C PHE A 180 -5.28 -14.04 1.10
N GLN A 181 -5.41 -14.85 2.16
CA GLN A 181 -6.61 -15.64 2.43
C GLN A 181 -7.84 -14.76 2.65
N THR A 182 -7.70 -13.65 3.37
CA THR A 182 -8.80 -12.71 3.59
C THR A 182 -9.29 -12.11 2.27
N ALA A 183 -8.35 -11.72 1.40
CA ALA A 183 -8.68 -11.15 0.10
C ALA A 183 -9.30 -12.18 -0.85
N PHE A 184 -8.80 -13.41 -0.84
CA PHE A 184 -9.38 -14.54 -1.60
C PHE A 184 -10.81 -14.86 -1.16
N ASN A 185 -11.07 -14.92 0.15
CA ASN A 185 -12.41 -15.21 0.68
C ASN A 185 -13.42 -14.10 0.35
N LEU A 186 -12.97 -12.87 0.13
CA LEU A 186 -13.85 -11.74 -0.13
C LEU A 186 -14.52 -11.80 -1.50
N VAL A 187 -13.85 -12.39 -2.49
CA VAL A 187 -14.37 -12.50 -3.86
C VAL A 187 -15.27 -13.72 -4.06
N ASP A 188 -15.65 -14.39 -2.97
CA ASP A 188 -16.46 -15.62 -2.93
C ASP A 188 -16.08 -16.62 -4.03
N SER A 189 -14.79 -16.69 -4.33
CA SER A 189 -14.34 -17.57 -5.38
C SER A 189 -14.30 -18.98 -4.80
N THR A 190 -15.30 -19.79 -5.13
CA THR A 190 -15.25 -21.26 -4.97
C THR A 190 -14.13 -21.91 -5.82
N ASP A 191 -13.43 -21.09 -6.59
CA ASP A 191 -12.40 -21.46 -7.56
C ASP A 191 -11.01 -21.66 -6.94
N SER A 192 -10.02 -21.91 -7.81
CA SER A 192 -8.61 -21.99 -7.47
C SER A 192 -8.01 -20.61 -7.17
N PRO A 193 -7.08 -20.47 -6.20
CA PRO A 193 -6.26 -19.26 -6.04
C PRO A 193 -5.58 -18.79 -7.32
N ARG A 194 -5.31 -19.70 -8.27
CA ARG A 194 -4.75 -19.38 -9.59
C ARG A 194 -5.65 -18.52 -10.47
N ASN A 195 -6.92 -18.34 -10.14
CA ASN A 195 -7.84 -17.45 -10.86
C ASN A 195 -7.77 -16.00 -10.34
N ILE A 196 -6.90 -15.73 -9.36
CA ILE A 196 -6.64 -14.39 -8.85
C ILE A 196 -5.31 -13.89 -9.39
N LEU A 197 -5.30 -12.65 -9.87
CA LEU A 197 -4.09 -11.95 -10.27
C LEU A 197 -3.73 -10.93 -9.20
N TYR A 198 -2.56 -11.10 -8.57
CA TYR A 198 -2.04 -10.20 -7.56
C TYR A 198 -0.95 -9.29 -8.12
N VAL A 199 -1.13 -7.97 -8.02
CA VAL A 199 -0.16 -6.97 -8.48
C VAL A 199 0.65 -6.46 -7.29
N ALA A 200 1.97 -6.59 -7.35
CA ALA A 200 2.88 -6.24 -6.27
C ALA A 200 4.18 -5.63 -6.79
N HIS A 201 4.89 -4.91 -5.91
CA HIS A 201 6.15 -4.24 -6.25
C HIS A 201 7.33 -4.70 -5.37
N THR A 202 7.10 -5.48 -4.32
CA THR A 202 8.18 -5.97 -3.42
C THR A 202 8.35 -7.48 -3.51
N LYS A 203 9.62 -7.93 -3.47
CA LYS A 203 9.97 -9.35 -3.50
C LYS A 203 9.30 -10.18 -2.40
N SER A 204 9.12 -9.63 -1.20
CA SER A 204 8.44 -10.35 -0.10
C SER A 204 6.97 -10.61 -0.41
N GLU A 205 6.27 -9.62 -0.94
CA GLU A 205 4.84 -9.74 -1.29
C GLU A 205 4.62 -10.68 -2.46
N ILE A 206 5.46 -10.55 -3.48
CA ILE A 206 5.44 -11.43 -4.65
C ILE A 206 5.59 -12.89 -4.23
N ASN A 207 6.60 -13.20 -3.41
CA ASN A 207 6.80 -14.56 -2.91
C ASN A 207 5.65 -15.04 -2.02
N GLY A 208 5.09 -14.17 -1.18
CA GLY A 208 3.92 -14.50 -0.35
C GLY A 208 2.73 -14.93 -1.19
N ALA A 209 2.36 -14.13 -2.20
CA ALA A 209 1.24 -14.42 -3.08
C ALA A 209 1.48 -15.65 -3.96
N LEU A 210 2.68 -15.82 -4.49
CA LEU A 210 3.06 -17.01 -5.25
C LEU A 210 2.96 -18.29 -4.40
N ASN A 211 3.36 -18.22 -3.12
CA ASN A 211 3.28 -19.35 -2.20
C ASN A 211 1.84 -19.68 -1.80
N PHE A 212 0.97 -18.66 -1.71
CA PHE A 212 -0.46 -18.83 -1.51
C PHE A 212 -1.17 -19.45 -2.73
N GLY A 213 -0.58 -19.28 -3.92
CA GLY A 213 -1.04 -19.90 -5.17
C GLY A 213 -1.69 -18.94 -6.15
N PHE A 214 -1.58 -17.63 -5.93
CA PHE A 214 -1.99 -16.62 -6.90
C PHE A 214 -1.08 -16.62 -8.12
N ASP A 215 -1.62 -16.11 -9.23
CA ASP A 215 -0.79 -15.55 -10.28
C ASP A 215 -0.37 -14.15 -9.86
N VAL A 216 0.86 -13.75 -10.19
CA VAL A 216 1.45 -12.51 -9.70
C VAL A 216 1.98 -11.67 -10.84
N VAL A 217 1.71 -10.38 -10.78
CA VAL A 217 2.31 -9.36 -11.63
C VAL A 217 3.28 -8.55 -10.78
N ASN A 218 4.55 -8.57 -11.16
CA ASN A 218 5.55 -7.66 -10.64
C ASN A 218 5.43 -6.31 -11.38
N CYS A 219 4.95 -5.29 -10.67
CA CYS A 219 4.85 -3.92 -11.15
C CYS A 219 5.85 -3.04 -10.37
N GLY A 220 7.14 -3.29 -10.56
CA GLY A 220 8.21 -2.61 -9.83
C GLY A 220 9.60 -2.92 -10.39
N PRO A 221 10.65 -2.25 -9.88
CA PRO A 221 12.02 -2.43 -10.36
C PRO A 221 12.69 -3.71 -9.82
N GLU A 222 12.00 -4.48 -8.98
CA GLU A 222 12.55 -5.68 -8.37
C GLU A 222 12.86 -6.71 -9.46
N ASN A 223 14.15 -7.04 -9.62
CA ASN A 223 14.55 -8.16 -10.46
C ASN A 223 14.35 -9.46 -9.67
N LEU A 224 13.42 -10.27 -10.13
CA LEU A 224 13.20 -11.59 -9.56
C LEU A 224 14.14 -12.55 -10.28
N ASP A 225 15.17 -13.02 -9.58
CA ASP A 225 16.11 -14.05 -10.08
C ASP A 225 15.45 -15.42 -10.38
N VAL A 226 14.12 -15.48 -10.49
CA VAL A 226 13.33 -16.70 -10.65
C VAL A 226 12.17 -16.43 -11.61
N SER A 227 12.22 -17.06 -12.79
CA SER A 227 11.06 -17.18 -13.67
C SER A 227 10.10 -18.24 -13.11
N ARG A 228 8.82 -17.91 -13.01
CA ARG A 228 7.75 -18.87 -12.70
C ARG A 228 6.62 -18.71 -13.71
N ASP A 229 5.93 -19.80 -14.02
CA ASP A 229 4.84 -19.79 -15.01
C ASP A 229 3.63 -18.95 -14.59
N ASN A 230 3.53 -18.59 -13.31
CA ASN A 230 2.49 -17.75 -12.72
C ASN A 230 3.02 -16.37 -12.29
N LEU A 231 4.11 -15.91 -12.90
CA LEU A 231 4.73 -14.62 -12.64
C LEU A 231 4.86 -13.84 -13.96
N TYR A 232 4.31 -12.63 -13.96
CA TYR A 232 4.37 -11.67 -15.07
C TYR A 232 5.11 -10.41 -14.63
N GLU A 233 5.63 -9.65 -15.58
CA GLU A 233 6.33 -8.40 -15.32
C GLU A 233 5.72 -7.28 -16.16
N ILE A 234 5.45 -6.14 -15.51
CA ILE A 234 4.98 -4.91 -16.17
C ILE A 234 5.73 -3.70 -15.60
N ASN A 235 5.82 -2.64 -16.40
CA ASN A 235 6.45 -1.38 -15.96
C ASN A 235 5.42 -0.35 -15.48
N ARG A 236 4.17 -0.49 -15.92
CA ARG A 236 3.08 0.43 -15.62
C ARG A 236 1.81 -0.34 -15.36
N PHE A 237 1.01 0.12 -14.40
CA PHE A 237 -0.26 -0.52 -14.06
C PHE A 237 -1.18 -0.72 -15.28
N SER A 238 -1.17 0.19 -16.26
CA SER A 238 -1.94 0.06 -17.50
C SER A 238 -1.59 -1.15 -18.38
N GLU A 239 -0.38 -1.67 -18.26
CA GLU A 239 0.04 -2.88 -18.99
C GLU A 239 -0.63 -4.15 -18.46
N LEU A 240 -1.25 -4.09 -17.26
CA LEU A 240 -2.07 -5.17 -16.71
C LEU A 240 -3.16 -5.63 -17.70
N LEU A 241 -3.72 -4.69 -18.47
CA LEU A 241 -4.74 -5.00 -19.47
C LEU A 241 -4.23 -6.01 -20.50
N GLY A 242 -2.96 -5.94 -20.92
CA GLY A 242 -2.38 -6.89 -21.87
C GLY A 242 -2.16 -8.31 -21.31
N ILE A 243 -2.28 -8.50 -19.99
CA ILE A 243 -2.23 -9.81 -19.35
C ILE A 243 -3.62 -10.46 -19.30
N ILE A 244 -4.66 -9.64 -19.14
CA ILE A 244 -6.04 -10.11 -18.93
C ILE A 244 -6.88 -10.12 -20.22
N THR A 245 -6.59 -9.26 -21.20
CA THR A 245 -7.30 -9.15 -22.49
C THR A 245 -6.53 -9.78 -23.64
#